data_AF-A0A662GGK1-F1
#
_entry.id   AF-A0A662GGK1-F1
#
_cell.length_a   1.000
_cell.length_b   1.000
_cell.length_c   1.000
_cell.angle_alpha   90.00
_cell.angle_beta   90.00
_cell.angle_gamma   90.00
#
_symmetry.space_group_name_H-M   'P 1'
#
loop_
_entity.id
_entity.type
_entity.pdbx_description
1 polymer ?
#
loop_
_entity_poly.entity_id
_entity_poly.type
_entity_poly.pdbx_seq_one_letter_code
_entity_poly.pdbx_strand_id
1 'polypeptide(L)'
;MLDKYYIMRQLHLFTIGTSILTNFERKYPKFLEKLGYQNIGRLPPDHPLQEKIMGSAHKGNILFDKLYGFVKEDPERASAELNAFLKFQSLHGYNRPGETEIGLYTTDTGSGWLCGRLIYTYLKENGYVLNEPVRVRDFGLGYNFFDSALLNLIDNFSKIIFSKRRKGYRIYVNV
;
A
#
# COMPACT_ATOMS: atom_id res chain seq x y z
N MET A 1 -11.60 37.73 -17.26
CA MET A 1 -12.02 36.33 -17.45
C MET A 1 -11.41 35.53 -16.31
N LEU A 2 -12.23 35.07 -15.37
CA LEU A 2 -11.79 34.26 -14.24
C LEU A 2 -11.52 32.84 -14.74
N ASP A 3 -10.25 32.44 -14.76
CA ASP A 3 -9.88 31.04 -14.92
C ASP A 3 -10.55 30.23 -13.82
N LYS A 4 -11.57 29.44 -14.20
CA LYS A 4 -12.12 28.40 -13.35
C LYS A 4 -10.97 27.43 -13.06
N TYR A 5 -10.39 27.51 -11.87
CA TYR A 5 -9.59 26.43 -11.30
C TYR A 5 -10.46 25.17 -11.31
N TYR A 6 -10.29 24.35 -12.35
CA TYR A 6 -10.96 23.07 -12.44
C TYR A 6 -10.36 22.22 -11.32
N ILE A 7 -11.14 21.97 -10.25
CA ILE A 7 -10.74 21.03 -9.20
C ILE A 7 -10.56 19.67 -9.87
N MET A 8 -9.31 19.28 -10.03
CA MET A 8 -8.95 18.14 -10.83
C MET A 8 -8.80 16.93 -9.93
N ARG A 9 -9.88 16.14 -9.86
CA ARG A 9 -9.87 14.93 -9.05
C ARG A 9 -8.89 13.91 -9.60
N GLN A 10 -8.20 13.23 -8.71
CA GLN A 10 -7.17 12.27 -9.07
C GLN A 10 -7.46 10.91 -8.43
N LEU A 11 -7.10 9.86 -9.16
CA LEU A 11 -7.05 8.50 -8.65
C LEU A 11 -5.61 8.01 -8.74
N HIS A 12 -5.06 7.56 -7.61
CA HIS A 12 -3.78 6.87 -7.56
C HIS A 12 -4.00 5.40 -7.24
N LEU A 13 -3.50 4.52 -8.09
CA LEU A 13 -3.54 3.08 -7.88
C LEU A 13 -2.14 2.62 -7.47
N PHE A 14 -2.04 1.90 -6.36
CA PHE A 14 -0.78 1.43 -5.81
C PHE A 14 -0.74 -0.09 -5.82
N THR A 15 0.31 -0.68 -6.35
CA THR A 15 0.70 -2.03 -5.92
C THR A 15 1.55 -1.93 -4.66
N ILE A 16 1.26 -2.77 -3.67
CA ILE A 16 1.91 -2.75 -2.37
C ILE A 16 2.83 -3.95 -2.24
N GLY A 17 4.12 -3.68 -2.06
CA GLY A 17 5.16 -4.65 -1.74
C GLY A 17 5.41 -4.76 -0.24
N THR A 18 6.60 -5.25 0.11
CA THR A 18 7.02 -5.54 1.50
C THR A 18 8.13 -4.63 2.00
N SER A 19 8.37 -3.48 1.35
CA SER A 19 9.51 -2.61 1.68
C SER A 19 9.46 -2.12 3.13
N ILE A 20 8.26 -1.86 3.68
CA ILE A 20 8.07 -1.48 5.09
C ILE A 20 8.68 -2.52 6.01
N LEU A 21 8.41 -3.80 5.77
CA LEU A 21 8.92 -4.88 6.60
C LEU A 21 10.43 -5.01 6.48
N THR A 22 10.97 -4.90 5.25
CA THR A 22 12.42 -4.96 5.01
C THR A 22 13.15 -3.80 5.71
N ASN A 23 12.60 -2.59 5.63
CA ASN A 23 13.19 -1.41 6.27
C ASN A 23 13.05 -1.45 7.80
N PHE A 24 11.91 -1.91 8.30
CA PHE A 24 11.70 -2.08 9.73
C PHE A 24 12.61 -3.14 10.33
N GLU A 25 12.78 -4.29 9.66
CA GLU A 25 13.65 -5.38 10.09
C GLU A 25 15.10 -4.93 10.24
N ARG A 26 15.58 -4.06 9.34
CA ARG A 26 16.92 -3.45 9.45
C ARG A 26 17.07 -2.56 10.69
N LYS A 27 16.04 -1.78 11.05
CA LYS A 27 16.08 -0.83 12.18
C LYS A 27 15.79 -1.51 13.53
N TYR A 28 14.93 -2.52 13.56
CA TYR A 28 14.44 -3.16 14.80
C TYR A 28 14.50 -4.70 14.79
N PRO A 29 15.65 -5.32 14.45
CA PRO A 29 15.74 -6.79 14.34
C PRO A 29 15.43 -7.48 15.67
N LYS A 30 15.94 -6.96 16.80
CA LYS A 30 15.72 -7.53 18.14
C LYS A 30 14.25 -7.49 18.59
N PHE A 31 13.46 -6.55 18.07
CA PHE A 31 12.02 -6.49 18.39
C PHE A 31 11.28 -7.63 17.69
N LEU A 32 11.59 -7.86 16.41
CA LEU A 32 11.01 -8.96 15.63
C LEU A 32 11.41 -10.32 16.21
N GLU A 33 12.69 -10.49 16.56
CA GLU A 33 13.21 -11.71 17.16
C GLU A 33 12.46 -12.08 18.45
N LYS A 34 12.24 -11.11 19.35
CA LYS A 34 11.46 -11.31 20.59
C LYS A 34 10.03 -11.78 20.35
N LEU A 35 9.44 -11.42 19.22
CA LEU A 35 8.09 -11.83 18.83
C LEU A 35 8.08 -13.12 17.99
N GLY A 36 9.24 -13.72 17.75
CA GLY A 36 9.40 -14.91 16.91
C GLY A 36 9.15 -14.62 15.43
N TYR A 37 9.61 -13.47 14.94
CA TYR A 37 9.59 -13.08 13.54
C TYR A 37 11.02 -12.97 13.01
N GLN A 38 11.26 -13.52 11.82
CA GLN A 38 12.54 -13.45 11.12
C GLN A 38 12.30 -13.37 9.61
N ASN A 39 13.11 -12.57 8.92
CA ASN A 39 13.08 -12.35 7.46
C ASN A 39 11.71 -11.95 6.92
N ILE A 40 10.88 -11.25 7.70
CA ILE A 40 9.46 -11.02 7.38
C ILE A 40 9.22 -10.21 6.10
N GLY A 41 10.21 -9.42 5.69
CA GLY A 41 10.17 -8.68 4.42
C GLY A 41 10.41 -9.53 3.17
N ARG A 42 10.90 -10.76 3.32
CA ARG A 42 11.31 -11.64 2.22
C ARG A 42 10.82 -13.08 2.38
N LEU A 43 9.80 -13.29 3.21
CA LEU A 43 9.24 -14.62 3.42
C LEU A 43 8.67 -15.17 2.11
N PRO A 44 8.91 -16.46 1.83
CA PRO A 44 8.17 -17.17 0.81
C PRO A 44 6.65 -17.10 1.05
N PRO A 45 5.82 -17.11 0.00
CA PRO A 45 4.36 -17.02 0.12
C PRO A 45 3.72 -18.17 0.89
N ASP A 46 4.35 -19.35 0.87
CA ASP A 46 3.94 -20.59 1.53
C ASP A 46 4.52 -20.74 2.95
N HIS A 47 5.32 -19.77 3.42
CA HIS A 47 5.93 -19.86 4.74
C HIS A 47 4.85 -19.78 5.85
N PRO A 48 4.87 -20.65 6.89
CA PRO A 48 3.87 -20.64 7.98
C PRO A 48 3.71 -19.32 8.75
N LEU A 49 4.70 -18.42 8.64
CA LEU A 49 4.64 -17.11 9.29
C LEU A 49 3.70 -16.15 8.57
N GLN A 50 3.35 -16.41 7.31
CA GLN A 50 2.44 -15.57 6.54
C GLN A 50 1.06 -15.46 7.22
N GLU A 51 0.52 -16.56 7.77
CA GLU A 51 -0.75 -16.53 8.49
C GLU A 51 -0.66 -15.72 9.79
N LYS A 52 0.41 -15.91 10.57
CA LYS A 52 0.67 -15.16 11.80
C LYS A 52 0.80 -13.65 11.51
N ILE A 53 1.51 -13.29 10.44
CA ILE A 53 1.67 -11.91 9.98
C ILE A 53 0.32 -11.35 9.52
N MET A 54 -0.47 -12.12 8.78
CA MET A 54 -1.81 -11.70 8.35
C MET A 54 -2.72 -11.41 9.55
N GLY A 55 -2.72 -12.30 10.55
CA GLY A 55 -3.45 -12.11 11.81
C GLY A 55 -3.02 -10.86 12.58
N SER A 56 -1.80 -10.38 12.37
CA SER A 56 -1.31 -9.14 13.00
C SER A 56 -1.80 -7.85 12.32
N ALA A 57 -2.47 -7.91 11.16
CA ALA A 57 -2.76 -6.74 10.32
C ALA A 57 -3.95 -5.87 10.80
N HIS A 58 -3.95 -5.48 12.08
CA HIS A 58 -4.97 -4.64 12.69
C HIS A 58 -4.42 -3.82 13.87
N LYS A 59 -5.04 -2.65 14.13
CA LYS A 59 -4.71 -1.79 15.29
C LYS A 59 -4.91 -2.54 16.61
N GLY A 60 -4.03 -2.29 17.58
CA GLY A 60 -4.02 -2.98 18.87
C GLY A 60 -3.15 -4.24 18.88
N ASN A 61 -2.72 -4.73 17.72
CA ASN A 61 -1.70 -5.76 17.66
C ASN A 61 -0.31 -5.14 17.86
N ILE A 62 0.50 -5.75 18.73
CA ILE A 62 1.85 -5.25 19.09
C ILE A 62 2.76 -5.07 17.87
N LEU A 63 2.73 -5.99 16.89
CA LEU A 63 3.53 -5.87 15.68
C LEU A 63 3.01 -4.71 14.80
N PHE A 64 1.70 -4.63 14.60
CA PHE A 64 1.08 -3.58 13.80
C PHE A 64 1.36 -2.19 14.36
N ASP A 65 1.12 -1.99 15.64
CA ASP A 65 1.24 -0.66 16.26
C ASP A 65 2.71 -0.19 16.24
N LYS A 66 3.67 -1.12 16.44
CA LYS A 66 5.10 -0.78 16.35
C LYS A 66 5.52 -0.44 14.91
N LEU A 67 5.09 -1.22 13.93
CA LEU A 67 5.33 -0.94 12.51
C LEU A 67 4.66 0.38 12.09
N TYR A 68 3.45 0.64 12.57
CA TYR A 68 2.71 1.85 12.26
C TYR A 68 3.40 3.08 12.85
N GLY A 69 3.91 2.99 14.07
CA GLY A 69 4.76 4.02 14.67
C GLY A 69 6.00 4.31 13.83
N PHE A 70 6.67 3.28 13.30
CA PHE A 70 7.81 3.44 12.39
C PHE A 70 7.42 4.14 11.08
N VAL A 71 6.27 3.79 10.49
CA VAL A 71 5.75 4.47 9.29
C VAL A 71 5.40 5.92 9.57
N LYS A 72 4.80 6.24 10.73
CA LYS A 72 4.45 7.62 11.10
C LYS A 72 5.68 8.49 11.38
N GLU A 73 6.75 7.92 11.90
CA GLU A 73 8.00 8.63 12.20
C GLU A 73 8.63 9.20 10.93
N ASP A 74 8.74 8.39 9.88
CA ASP A 74 9.33 8.79 8.59
C ASP A 74 8.71 7.95 7.44
N PRO A 75 7.57 8.38 6.87
CA PRO A 75 6.82 7.60 5.90
C PRO A 75 7.59 7.37 4.59
N GLU A 76 8.36 8.37 4.16
CA GLU A 76 9.18 8.30 2.94
C GLU A 76 10.36 7.33 3.10
N ARG A 77 10.98 7.23 4.27
CA ARG A 77 12.02 6.20 4.48
C ARG A 77 11.44 4.83 4.80
N ALA A 78 10.25 4.76 5.39
CA ALA A 78 9.64 3.50 5.76
C ALA A 78 9.16 2.71 4.53
N SER A 79 8.53 3.37 3.54
CA SER A 79 7.88 2.72 2.40
C SER A 79 8.31 3.32 1.07
N ALA A 80 8.62 2.46 0.09
CA ALA A 80 8.90 2.91 -1.27
C ALA A 80 7.67 3.56 -1.92
N GLU A 81 6.49 3.02 -1.63
CA GLU A 81 5.19 3.51 -2.11
C GLU A 81 4.87 4.89 -1.55
N LEU A 82 5.02 5.09 -0.24
CA LEU A 82 4.80 6.39 0.40
C LEU A 82 5.85 7.42 -0.05
N ASN A 83 7.11 7.01 -0.19
CA ASN A 83 8.18 7.86 -0.74
C ASN A 83 7.82 8.42 -2.12
N ALA A 84 7.46 7.52 -3.06
CA ALA A 84 7.12 7.91 -4.42
C ALA A 84 5.90 8.82 -4.45
N PHE A 85 4.86 8.48 -3.68
CA PHE A 85 3.63 9.25 -3.66
C PHE A 85 3.78 10.62 -3.01
N LEU A 86 4.41 10.70 -1.82
CA LEU A 86 4.56 11.97 -1.12
C LEU A 86 5.44 12.95 -1.90
N LYS A 87 6.49 12.46 -2.57
CA LYS A 87 7.30 13.26 -3.50
C LYS A 87 6.52 13.69 -4.74
N PHE A 88 5.70 12.80 -5.31
CA PHE A 88 4.82 13.19 -6.42
C PHE A 88 3.90 14.34 -6.01
N GLN A 89 3.26 14.24 -4.85
CA GLN A 89 2.37 15.25 -4.30
C GLN A 89 3.10 16.57 -4.01
N SER A 90 4.34 16.53 -3.49
CA SER A 90 5.10 17.75 -3.22
C SER A 90 5.50 18.48 -4.51
N LEU A 91 5.82 17.76 -5.59
CA LEU A 91 6.25 18.32 -6.87
C LEU A 91 5.09 18.92 -7.69
N HIS A 92 3.92 18.30 -7.65
CA HIS A 92 2.78 18.67 -8.52
C HIS A 92 1.76 19.58 -7.83
N GLY A 93 2.08 20.04 -6.61
CA GLY A 93 1.17 20.78 -5.75
C GLY A 93 0.22 19.85 -5.00
N TYR A 94 -0.03 20.16 -3.73
CA TYR A 94 -0.99 19.41 -2.91
C TYR A 94 -2.37 19.46 -3.54
N ASN A 95 -2.83 18.36 -4.15
CA ASN A 95 -4.27 18.13 -4.12
C ASN A 95 -4.65 17.89 -2.68
N ARG A 96 -5.69 18.61 -2.25
CA ARG A 96 -6.07 18.60 -0.85
C ARG A 96 -6.59 17.20 -0.48
N PRO A 97 -6.36 16.75 0.77
CA PRO A 97 -7.15 15.67 1.34
C PRO A 97 -8.64 15.83 0.97
N GLY A 98 -9.25 14.80 0.36
CA GLY A 98 -10.61 14.85 -0.21
C GLY A 98 -10.70 14.94 -1.74
N GLU A 99 -9.65 15.37 -2.44
CA GLU A 99 -9.61 15.45 -3.92
C GLU A 99 -8.83 14.31 -4.57
N THR A 100 -8.01 13.62 -3.75
CA THR A 100 -7.20 12.47 -4.15
C THR A 100 -7.82 11.19 -3.62
N GLU A 101 -8.24 10.34 -4.54
CA GLU A 101 -8.67 8.97 -4.25
C GLU A 101 -7.52 7.99 -4.43
N ILE A 102 -7.43 7.01 -3.54
CA ILE A 102 -6.34 6.03 -3.53
C ILE A 102 -6.92 4.61 -3.51
N GLY A 103 -6.49 3.79 -4.47
CA GLY A 103 -6.72 2.35 -4.50
C GLY A 103 -5.44 1.60 -4.14
N LEU A 104 -5.50 0.75 -3.11
CA LEU A 104 -4.36 -0.03 -2.64
C LEU A 104 -4.56 -1.50 -3.03
N TYR A 105 -3.58 -2.07 -3.72
CA TYR A 105 -3.61 -3.44 -4.25
C TYR A 105 -2.41 -4.21 -3.72
N THR A 106 -2.68 -5.12 -2.79
CA THR A 106 -1.67 -5.89 -2.08
C THR A 106 -1.37 -7.20 -2.80
N THR A 107 -0.14 -7.71 -2.65
CA THR A 107 0.14 -9.11 -2.95
C THR A 107 -0.73 -10.02 -2.08
N ASP A 108 -0.99 -11.23 -2.57
CA ASP A 108 -1.77 -12.28 -1.91
C ASP A 108 -1.00 -13.00 -0.79
N THR A 109 -0.29 -12.24 0.04
CA THR A 109 0.55 -12.76 1.14
C THR A 109 0.22 -12.05 2.44
N GLY A 110 0.52 -12.67 3.57
CA GLY A 110 0.37 -12.03 4.88
C GLY A 110 1.23 -10.78 5.01
N SER A 111 2.48 -10.84 4.56
CA SER A 111 3.40 -9.70 4.53
C SER A 111 2.86 -8.53 3.71
N GLY A 112 2.39 -8.78 2.48
CA GLY A 112 1.81 -7.72 1.65
C GLY A 112 0.52 -7.16 2.22
N TRP A 113 -0.33 -8.02 2.78
CA TRP A 113 -1.56 -7.58 3.45
C TRP A 113 -1.27 -6.65 4.63
N LEU A 114 -0.31 -7.02 5.48
CA LEU A 114 0.13 -6.19 6.60
C LEU A 114 0.63 -4.82 6.12
N CYS A 115 1.49 -4.78 5.09
CA CYS A 115 1.96 -3.52 4.50
C CYS A 115 0.81 -2.67 3.94
N GLY A 116 -0.14 -3.29 3.23
CA GLY A 116 -1.32 -2.61 2.71
C GLY A 116 -2.16 -1.98 3.82
N ARG A 117 -2.35 -2.68 4.94
CA ARG A 117 -3.10 -2.16 6.09
C ARG A 117 -2.37 -1.02 6.81
N LEU A 118 -1.03 -1.05 6.87
CA LEU A 118 -0.22 0.03 7.43
C LEU A 118 -0.33 1.29 6.56
N ILE A 119 -0.16 1.16 5.24
CA ILE A 119 -0.28 2.27 4.28
C ILE A 119 -1.70 2.83 4.27
N TYR A 120 -2.71 1.96 4.23
CA TYR A 120 -4.12 2.35 4.34
C TYR A 120 -4.38 3.18 5.58
N THR A 121 -3.88 2.73 6.73
CA THR A 121 -4.09 3.42 8.00
C THR A 121 -3.41 4.79 7.99
N TYR A 122 -2.16 4.86 7.52
CA TYR A 122 -1.42 6.11 7.41
C TYR A 122 -2.15 7.12 6.51
N LEU A 123 -2.51 6.72 5.29
CA LEU A 123 -3.17 7.61 4.34
C LEU A 123 -4.57 8.02 4.83
N LYS A 124 -5.33 7.10 5.44
CA LYS A 124 -6.66 7.41 5.99
C LYS A 124 -6.58 8.44 7.11
N GLU A 125 -5.62 8.30 8.03
CA GLU A 125 -5.40 9.28 9.12
C GLU A 125 -4.94 10.65 8.59
N ASN A 126 -4.32 10.70 7.41
CA ASN A 126 -3.92 11.95 6.74
C ASN A 126 -4.99 12.51 5.78
N GLY A 127 -6.24 12.02 5.86
CA GLY A 127 -7.39 12.61 5.19
C GLY A 127 -7.57 12.24 3.71
N TYR A 128 -6.82 11.26 3.21
CA TYR A 128 -7.02 10.76 1.85
C TYR A 128 -8.32 9.94 1.74
N VAL A 129 -8.93 9.92 0.55
CA VAL A 129 -10.11 9.09 0.28
C VAL A 129 -9.63 7.73 -0.20
N LEU A 130 -9.85 6.68 0.59
CA LEU A 130 -9.40 5.33 0.28
C LEU A 130 -10.56 4.34 0.31
N ASN A 131 -10.50 3.35 -0.58
CA ASN A 131 -11.23 2.10 -0.39
C ASN A 131 -10.41 1.16 0.49
N GLU A 132 -11.06 0.15 1.08
CA GLU A 132 -10.33 -0.94 1.74
C GLU A 132 -9.32 -1.57 0.76
N PRO A 133 -8.13 -1.98 1.23
CA PRO A 133 -7.13 -2.61 0.39
C PRO A 133 -7.68 -3.88 -0.28
N VAL A 134 -7.36 -4.04 -1.55
CA VAL A 134 -7.73 -5.23 -2.33
C VAL A 134 -6.55 -6.19 -2.35
N ARG A 135 -6.77 -7.45 -1.99
CA ARG A 135 -5.82 -8.53 -2.27
C ARG A 135 -5.97 -8.94 -3.72
N VAL A 136 -4.90 -8.78 -4.50
CA VAL A 136 -4.88 -9.23 -5.88
C VAL A 136 -4.55 -10.72 -5.86
N ARG A 137 -5.49 -11.53 -6.34
CA ARG A 137 -5.37 -12.99 -6.34
C ARG A 137 -4.09 -13.40 -7.06
N ASP A 138 -3.39 -14.39 -6.50
CA ASP A 138 -2.16 -14.98 -7.05
C ASP A 138 -0.94 -14.03 -7.06
N PHE A 139 -1.11 -12.73 -6.76
CA PHE A 139 -0.04 -11.75 -6.87
C PHE A 139 1.01 -11.93 -5.79
N GLY A 140 2.27 -12.07 -6.18
CA GLY A 140 3.37 -12.33 -5.23
C GLY A 140 3.49 -13.79 -4.79
N LEU A 141 2.70 -14.74 -5.34
CA LEU A 141 2.81 -16.17 -5.02
C LEU A 141 3.94 -16.90 -5.75
N GLY A 142 4.65 -16.22 -6.65
CA GLY A 142 5.79 -16.76 -7.39
C GLY A 142 5.57 -16.81 -8.92
N TYR A 143 6.59 -17.25 -9.65
CA TYR A 143 6.61 -17.20 -11.12
C TYR A 143 5.48 -17.98 -11.78
N ASN A 144 5.12 -19.15 -11.25
CA ASN A 144 4.06 -20.01 -11.79
C ASN A 144 2.67 -19.35 -11.79
N PHE A 145 2.51 -18.26 -11.04
CA PHE A 145 1.28 -17.51 -10.85
C PHE A 145 1.29 -16.16 -11.58
N PHE A 146 2.36 -15.85 -12.31
CA PHE A 146 2.55 -14.52 -12.90
C PHE A 146 1.42 -14.11 -13.84
N ASP A 147 1.04 -14.99 -14.79
CA ASP A 147 0.01 -14.67 -15.77
C ASP A 147 -1.36 -14.47 -15.13
N SER A 148 -1.74 -15.34 -14.19
CA SER A 148 -3.03 -15.22 -13.50
C SER A 148 -3.09 -14.00 -12.58
N ALA A 149 -1.99 -13.67 -11.90
CA ALA A 149 -1.86 -12.47 -11.09
C ALA A 149 -1.96 -11.20 -11.93
N LEU A 150 -1.26 -11.16 -13.08
CA LEU A 150 -1.29 -10.01 -13.99
C LEU A 150 -2.68 -9.79 -14.55
N LEU A 151 -3.36 -10.84 -15.00
CA LEU A 151 -4.75 -10.74 -15.47
C LEU A 151 -5.67 -10.23 -14.36
N ASN A 152 -5.52 -10.73 -13.13
CA ASN A 152 -6.31 -10.26 -11.99
C ASN A 152 -6.05 -8.79 -11.66
N LEU A 153 -4.80 -8.34 -11.75
CA LEU A 153 -4.43 -6.94 -11.56
C LEU A 153 -5.07 -6.05 -12.63
N ILE A 154 -4.97 -6.44 -13.91
CA ILE A 154 -5.56 -5.72 -15.04
C ILE A 154 -7.08 -5.64 -14.90
N ASP A 155 -7.76 -6.72 -14.51
CA ASP A 155 -9.21 -6.73 -14.29
C ASP A 155 -9.64 -5.78 -13.18
N ASN A 156 -8.87 -5.75 -12.09
CA ASN A 156 -9.11 -4.85 -10.96
C ASN A 156 -8.88 -3.37 -11.35
N PHE A 157 -7.82 -3.10 -12.12
CA PHE A 157 -7.46 -1.74 -12.54
C PHE A 157 -8.40 -1.22 -13.62
N SER A 158 -8.66 -1.99 -14.66
CA SER A 158 -9.47 -1.58 -15.81
C SER A 158 -10.88 -1.10 -15.39
N LYS A 159 -11.53 -1.83 -14.48
CA LYS A 159 -12.86 -1.48 -13.94
C LYS A 159 -12.86 -0.12 -13.26
N ILE A 160 -11.90 0.14 -12.37
CA ILE A 160 -11.85 1.40 -11.62
C ILE A 160 -11.40 2.57 -12.51
N ILE A 161 -10.41 2.33 -13.38
CA ILE A 161 -9.89 3.33 -14.31
C ILE A 161 -11.00 3.80 -15.25
N PHE A 162 -11.74 2.87 -15.88
CA PHE A 162 -12.82 3.21 -16.79
C PHE A 162 -13.92 4.02 -16.08
N SER A 163 -14.33 3.57 -14.89
CA SER A 163 -15.34 4.27 -14.08
C SER A 163 -14.92 5.69 -13.69
N LYS A 164 -13.65 5.88 -13.27
CA LYS A 164 -13.13 7.18 -12.83
C LYS A 164 -12.80 8.12 -13.98
N ARG A 165 -12.30 7.62 -15.11
CA ARG A 165 -12.09 8.40 -16.34
C ARG A 165 -13.40 9.02 -16.84
N ARG A 166 -14.51 8.27 -16.84
CA ARG A 166 -15.84 8.80 -17.20
C ARG A 166 -16.33 9.91 -16.27
N LYS A 167 -15.80 9.99 -15.05
CA LYS A 167 -16.06 11.05 -14.07
C LYS A 167 -15.04 12.21 -14.14
N GLY A 168 -14.17 12.23 -15.14
CA GLY A 168 -13.18 13.29 -15.36
C GLY A 168 -11.92 13.19 -14.51
N TYR A 169 -11.65 12.05 -13.86
CA TYR A 169 -10.46 11.89 -13.02
C TYR A 169 -9.19 11.78 -13.86
N ARG A 170 -8.10 12.38 -13.38
CA ARG A 170 -6.74 11.99 -13.80
C ARG A 170 -6.33 10.73 -13.05
N ILE A 171 -5.67 9.82 -13.76
CA ILE A 171 -5.32 8.50 -13.23
C ILE A 171 -3.80 8.41 -13.20
N TYR A 172 -3.26 7.99 -12.06
CA TYR A 172 -1.85 7.70 -11.84
C TYR A 172 -1.72 6.27 -11.33
N VAL A 173 -0.74 5.55 -11.87
CA VAL A 173 -0.44 4.18 -11.46
C VAL A 173 0.96 4.18 -10.85
N ASN A 174 1.03 3.85 -9.57
CA ASN A 174 2.24 3.69 -8.78
C ASN A 174 2.51 2.19 -8.63
N VAL A 175 3.36 1.67 -9.51
CA VAL A 175 3.79 0.25 -9.50
C VAL A 175 5.21 0.11 -9.00
#